data_AF-A0A0G2JGQ9-F1
#
_entry.id   AF-A0A0G2JGQ9-F1
#
_cell.length_a   1.000
_cell.length_b   1.000
_cell.length_c   1.000
_cell.angle_alpha   90.00
_cell.angle_beta   90.00
_cell.angle_gamma   90.00
#
_symmetry.space_group_name_H-M   'P 1'
#
loop_
_entity.id
_entity.type
_entity.pdbx_description
1 polymer ?
#
loop_
_entity_poly.entity_id
_entity_poly.type
_entity_poly.pdbx_seq_one_letter_code
_entity_poly.pdbx_strand_id
1 'polypeptide(L)'
;MAEAQSGTGQLQEQKKGLLIAVSASVDKIISHFGAARNLVQKAQLGDSRLSPDVGHLVLTTLCPALHALVADGLKPFRKDLITGQRRSSPWSVVEASVKPGSCTHSMGSLYSQVSRLAPLSSSRSRFHAFILGLLNTKQLELWFSSLQEDAGLLSLLYLPTGFFSLA
;
A
#
# COMPACT_ATOMS: atom_id res chain seq x y z
N MET A 1 -2.43 13.50 33.64
CA MET A 1 -2.93 14.23 32.44
C MET A 1 -1.81 14.65 31.48
N ALA A 2 -0.66 15.14 31.96
CA ALA A 2 0.47 15.54 31.10
C ALA A 2 1.14 14.38 30.32
N GLU A 3 1.29 13.19 30.93
CA GLU A 3 1.91 12.03 30.26
C GLU A 3 1.07 11.48 29.10
N ALA A 4 -0.26 11.50 29.22
CA ALA A 4 -1.17 11.07 28.16
C ALA A 4 -1.12 12.02 26.94
N GLN A 5 -0.96 13.33 27.18
CA GLN A 5 -0.79 14.34 26.12
C GLN A 5 0.59 14.25 25.45
N SER A 6 1.62 13.84 26.19
CA SER A 6 2.96 13.59 25.65
C SER A 6 2.97 12.36 24.72
N GLY A 7 2.31 11.27 25.12
CA GLY A 7 2.21 10.05 24.32
C GLY A 7 1.39 10.20 23.03
N THR A 8 0.30 10.97 23.05
CA THR A 8 -0.49 11.25 21.83
C THR A 8 0.27 12.13 20.84
N GLY A 9 1.02 13.13 21.32
CA GLY A 9 1.87 13.97 20.47
C GLY A 9 2.97 13.19 19.76
N GLN A 10 3.64 12.27 20.46
CA GLN A 10 4.67 11.39 19.88
C GLN A 10 4.09 10.43 18.83
N LEU A 11 2.92 9.85 19.10
CA LEU A 11 2.23 8.97 18.15
C LEU A 11 1.87 9.73 16.86
N GLN A 12 1.33 10.94 16.99
CA GLN A 12 0.96 11.76 15.85
C GLN A 12 2.18 12.12 15.00
N GLU A 13 3.31 12.45 15.63
CA GLU A 13 4.55 12.75 14.93
C GLU A 13 5.10 11.52 14.18
N GLN A 14 5.01 10.33 14.78
CA GLN A 14 5.33 9.08 14.10
C GLN A 14 4.45 8.88 12.84
N LYS A 15 3.14 9.15 12.92
CA LYS A 15 2.23 9.00 11.76
C LYS A 15 2.56 10.00 10.64
N LYS A 16 2.93 11.23 10.99
CA LYS A 16 3.42 12.21 10.00
C LYS A 16 4.66 11.70 9.28
N GLY A 17 5.58 11.04 9.99
CA GLY A 17 6.77 10.42 9.37
C GLY A 17 6.43 9.45 8.23
N LEU A 18 5.36 8.67 8.37
CA LEU A 18 4.89 7.77 7.31
C LEU A 18 4.42 8.55 6.08
N LEU A 19 3.66 9.62 6.28
CA LEU A 19 3.17 10.47 5.19
C LEU A 19 4.30 11.26 4.51
N ILE A 20 5.30 11.71 5.27
CA ILE A 20 6.50 12.38 4.72
C ILE A 20 7.24 11.43 3.77
N ALA A 21 7.38 10.15 4.12
CA ALA A 21 8.01 9.17 3.24
C ALA A 21 7.23 8.94 1.93
N VAL A 22 5.90 8.93 2.00
CA VAL A 22 5.04 8.85 0.81
C VAL A 22 5.19 10.12 -0.04
N SER A 23 5.09 11.30 0.57
CA SER A 23 5.25 12.60 -0.11
C SER A 23 6.59 12.69 -0.84
N ALA A 24 7.69 12.40 -0.14
CA ALA A 24 9.03 12.44 -0.73
C ALA A 24 9.20 11.43 -1.89
N SER A 25 8.48 10.30 -1.86
CA SER A 25 8.49 9.33 -2.95
C SER A 25 7.72 9.85 -4.16
N VAL A 26 6.57 10.49 -3.93
CA VAL A 26 5.75 11.11 -4.99
C VAL A 26 6.51 12.26 -5.64
N ASP A 27 7.20 13.11 -4.87
CA ASP A 27 8.01 14.21 -5.42
C ASP A 27 9.09 13.73 -6.37
N LYS A 28 9.76 12.61 -6.03
CA LYS A 28 10.76 11.99 -6.92
C LYS A 28 10.12 11.45 -8.20
N ILE A 29 8.94 10.85 -8.11
CA ILE A 29 8.20 10.37 -9.29
C ILE A 29 7.80 11.56 -10.17
N ILE A 30 7.28 12.63 -9.59
CA ILE A 30 6.93 13.86 -10.33
C ILE A 30 8.17 14.43 -11.03
N SER A 31 9.31 14.49 -10.33
CA SER A 31 10.58 14.95 -10.88
C SER A 31 11.02 14.10 -12.09
N HIS A 32 10.92 12.77 -12.00
CA HIS A 32 11.19 11.85 -13.12
C HIS A 32 10.35 12.19 -14.36
N PHE A 33 9.04 12.35 -14.20
CA PHE A 33 8.16 12.74 -15.31
C PHE A 33 8.34 14.20 -15.76
N GLY A 34 9.03 15.03 -14.98
CA GLY A 34 9.36 16.43 -15.28
C GLY A 34 10.35 16.60 -16.44
N ALA A 35 11.12 15.55 -16.77
CA ALA A 35 12.05 15.56 -17.89
C ALA A 35 11.36 15.61 -19.27
N ALA A 36 10.08 15.21 -19.35
CA ALA A 36 9.30 15.18 -20.58
C ALA A 36 8.51 16.46 -20.84
N ARG A 37 8.44 16.88 -22.11
CA ARG A 37 7.77 18.12 -22.55
C ARG A 37 6.37 17.92 -23.13
N ASN A 38 5.96 16.66 -23.37
CA ASN A 38 4.64 16.34 -23.92
C ASN A 38 4.12 14.98 -23.38
N LEU A 39 2.86 14.68 -23.67
CA LEU A 39 2.18 13.49 -23.15
C LEU A 39 2.79 12.17 -23.68
N VAL A 40 3.27 12.16 -24.93
CA VAL A 40 3.88 10.96 -25.52
C VAL A 40 5.19 10.63 -24.79
N GLN A 41 6.04 11.63 -24.56
CA GLN A 41 7.28 11.46 -23.80
C GLN A 41 6.99 11.07 -22.35
N LYS A 42 5.95 11.63 -21.71
CA LYS A 42 5.54 11.19 -20.36
C LYS A 42 5.08 9.73 -20.37
N ALA A 43 4.32 9.29 -21.37
CA ALA A 43 3.93 7.88 -21.49
C ALA A 43 5.15 6.96 -21.63
N GLN A 44 6.15 7.37 -22.41
CA GLN A 44 7.41 6.62 -22.55
C GLN A 44 8.21 6.54 -21.24
N LEU A 45 8.31 7.66 -20.51
CA LEU A 45 8.94 7.69 -19.18
C LEU A 45 8.20 6.84 -18.14
N GLY A 46 6.90 6.59 -18.35
CA GLY A 46 6.07 5.73 -17.51
C GLY A 46 6.11 4.25 -17.89
N ASP A 47 6.59 3.88 -19.08
CA ASP A 47 6.75 2.47 -19.47
C ASP A 47 8.09 1.95 -18.95
N SER A 48 8.05 1.06 -17.96
CA SER A 48 9.25 0.49 -17.33
C SER A 48 10.12 -0.36 -18.27
N ARG A 49 9.61 -0.74 -19.45
CA ARG A 49 10.42 -1.39 -20.49
C ARG A 49 11.26 -0.39 -21.28
N LEU A 50 10.78 0.85 -21.41
CA LEU A 50 11.46 1.94 -22.11
C LEU A 50 12.32 2.78 -21.16
N SER A 51 11.84 2.97 -19.93
CA SER A 51 12.48 3.74 -18.88
C SER A 51 12.52 2.92 -17.59
N PRO A 52 13.46 1.96 -17.44
CA PRO A 52 13.57 1.10 -16.25
C PRO A 52 13.66 1.86 -14.93
N ASP A 53 14.19 3.09 -14.98
CA ASP A 53 14.30 4.01 -13.85
C ASP A 53 12.97 4.26 -13.14
N VAL A 54 11.84 4.31 -13.86
CA VAL A 54 10.53 4.51 -13.24
C VAL A 54 10.14 3.31 -12.36
N GLY A 55 10.45 2.10 -12.83
CA GLY A 55 10.21 0.87 -12.10
C GLY A 55 11.10 0.79 -10.85
N HIS A 56 12.39 1.09 -11.00
CA HIS A 56 13.33 1.15 -9.88
C HIS A 56 12.92 2.20 -8.85
N LEU A 57 12.56 3.39 -9.30
CA LEU A 57 12.12 4.49 -8.46
C LEU A 57 10.90 4.10 -7.62
N VAL A 58 9.85 3.57 -8.25
CA VAL A 58 8.64 3.13 -7.53
C VAL A 58 8.95 2.00 -6.54
N LEU A 59 9.74 1.00 -6.95
CA LEU A 59 10.09 -0.15 -6.10
C LEU A 59 10.99 0.18 -4.91
N THR A 60 11.80 1.24 -5.00
CA THR A 60 12.74 1.63 -3.94
C THR A 60 12.25 2.80 -3.08
N THR A 61 11.23 3.54 -3.52
CA THR A 61 10.69 4.69 -2.78
C THR A 61 9.24 4.45 -2.36
N LEU A 62 8.31 4.53 -3.31
CA LEU A 62 6.87 4.50 -3.05
C LEU A 62 6.40 3.16 -2.47
N CYS A 63 6.82 2.03 -3.05
CA CYS A 63 6.42 0.70 -2.57
C CYS A 63 6.81 0.47 -1.09
N PRO A 64 8.06 0.72 -0.66
CA PRO A 64 8.43 0.66 0.75
C PRO A 64 7.65 1.65 1.64
N ALA A 65 7.43 2.89 1.19
CA ALA A 65 6.68 3.90 1.96
C ALA A 65 5.23 3.46 2.20
N LEU A 66 4.54 2.99 1.16
CA LEU A 66 3.18 2.47 1.28
C LEU A 66 3.12 1.16 2.06
N HIS A 67 4.14 0.30 1.94
CA HIS A 67 4.23 -0.90 2.77
C HIS A 67 4.35 -0.53 4.26
N ALA A 68 5.15 0.47 4.61
CA ALA A 68 5.27 0.95 5.99
C ALA A 68 3.95 1.54 6.49
N LEU A 69 3.28 2.36 5.67
CA LEU A 69 1.97 2.93 5.97
C LEU A 69 0.92 1.85 6.26
N VAL A 70 0.86 0.80 5.44
CA VAL A 70 -0.09 -0.33 5.59
C VAL A 70 0.32 -1.30 6.69
N ALA A 71 1.60 -1.41 7.01
CA ALA A 71 2.05 -2.23 8.13
C ALA A 71 1.84 -1.54 9.49
N ASP A 72 1.65 -0.22 9.52
CA ASP A 72 1.57 0.54 10.75
C ASP A 72 0.34 0.16 11.59
N GLY A 73 0.61 -0.32 12.81
CA GLY A 73 -0.42 -0.83 13.73
C GLY A 73 -1.09 -2.12 13.28
N LEU A 74 -0.60 -2.81 12.24
CA LEU A 74 -1.14 -4.11 11.86
C LEU A 74 -0.91 -5.12 12.98
N LYS A 75 -1.96 -5.85 13.40
CA LYS A 75 -1.81 -6.92 14.40
C LYS A 75 -0.83 -7.96 13.89
N PRO A 76 0.12 -8.44 14.71
CA PRO A 76 1.20 -9.30 14.24
C PRO A 76 0.72 -10.65 13.69
N PHE A 77 -0.44 -11.12 14.17
CA PHE A 77 -1.06 -12.37 13.75
C PHE A 77 -2.54 -12.20 13.45
N ARG A 78 -3.04 -13.00 12.51
CA ARG A 78 -4.46 -13.19 12.21
C ARG A 78 -4.84 -14.65 12.41
N LYS A 79 -6.10 -14.91 12.77
CA LYS A 79 -6.64 -16.27 12.87
C LYS A 79 -6.63 -16.94 11.49
N ASP A 80 -6.27 -18.22 11.46
CA ASP A 80 -6.18 -19.04 10.25
C ASP A 80 -6.74 -20.43 10.57
N LEU A 81 -7.67 -20.93 9.75
CA LEU A 81 -8.36 -22.20 10.05
C LEU A 81 -7.44 -23.42 9.95
N ILE A 82 -6.38 -23.35 9.13
CA ILE A 82 -5.49 -24.49 8.86
C ILE A 82 -4.35 -24.51 9.88
N THR A 83 -3.76 -23.34 10.13
CA THR A 83 -2.54 -23.19 10.93
C THR A 83 -2.81 -22.60 12.32
N GLY A 84 -4.07 -22.33 12.66
CA GLY A 84 -4.50 -21.63 13.88
C GLY A 84 -4.27 -20.12 13.80
N GLN A 85 -3.04 -19.71 13.47
CA GLN A 85 -2.68 -18.32 13.23
C GLN A 85 -1.62 -18.17 12.14
N ARG A 86 -1.66 -17.05 11.42
CA ARG A 86 -0.67 -16.68 10.41
C ARG A 86 -0.14 -15.28 10.70
N ARG A 87 1.14 -15.03 10.39
CA ARG A 87 1.71 -13.67 10.43
C ARG A 87 0.94 -12.75 9.49
N SER A 88 0.57 -11.58 9.98
CA SER A 88 -0.03 -10.54 9.16
C SER A 88 1.05 -9.79 8.36
N SER A 89 0.65 -9.26 7.21
CA SER A 89 1.47 -8.41 6.37
C SER A 89 0.57 -7.46 5.57
N PRO A 90 1.11 -6.42 4.92
CA PRO A 90 0.32 -5.62 3.98
C PRO A 90 -0.37 -6.45 2.89
N TRP A 91 0.24 -7.56 2.45
CA TRP A 91 -0.43 -8.50 1.53
C TRP A 91 -1.69 -9.13 2.13
N SER A 92 -1.68 -9.42 3.43
CA SER A 92 -2.85 -9.92 4.16
C SER A 92 -4.02 -8.92 4.19
N VAL A 93 -3.70 -7.63 4.16
CA VAL A 93 -4.69 -6.54 4.04
C VAL A 93 -5.28 -6.52 2.64
N VAL A 94 -4.45 -6.66 1.60
CA VAL A 94 -4.91 -6.78 0.20
C VAL A 94 -5.85 -7.98 0.05
N GLU A 95 -5.47 -9.15 0.57
CA GLU A 95 -6.32 -10.36 0.56
C GLU A 95 -7.68 -10.13 1.24
N ALA A 96 -7.69 -9.37 2.34
CA ALA A 96 -8.91 -9.08 3.09
C ALA A 96 -9.78 -8.01 2.43
N SER A 97 -9.18 -7.06 1.70
CA SER A 97 -9.91 -5.97 1.04
C SER A 97 -10.65 -6.46 -0.20
N VAL A 98 -10.10 -7.44 -0.93
CA VAL A 98 -10.64 -7.95 -2.21
C VAL A 98 -11.69 -9.05 -2.09
N LYS A 99 -12.43 -9.11 -0.97
CA LYS A 99 -13.43 -10.15 -0.73
C LYS A 99 -14.54 -10.15 -1.80
N PRO A 100 -15.07 -11.34 -2.16
CA PRO A 100 -16.18 -11.44 -3.11
C PRO A 100 -17.37 -10.61 -2.64
N GLY A 101 -17.81 -9.65 -3.46
CA GLY A 101 -19.01 -8.84 -3.21
C GLY A 101 -18.80 -7.41 -2.70
N SER A 102 -17.59 -7.00 -2.29
CA SER A 102 -17.33 -5.61 -1.83
C SER A 102 -16.39 -4.80 -2.74
N CYS A 103 -15.73 -5.44 -3.71
CA CYS A 103 -14.74 -4.79 -4.56
C CYS A 103 -15.21 -4.53 -5.99
N THR A 104 -14.67 -3.45 -6.58
CA THR A 104 -14.74 -3.23 -8.01
C THR A 104 -14.13 -4.43 -8.75
N HIS A 105 -14.79 -4.88 -9.83
CA HIS A 105 -14.35 -6.05 -10.61
C HIS A 105 -12.88 -5.98 -11.05
N SER A 106 -12.37 -4.78 -11.29
CA SER A 106 -10.98 -4.49 -11.65
C SER A 106 -9.97 -4.85 -10.56
N MET A 107 -10.29 -4.57 -9.29
CA MET A 107 -9.37 -4.80 -8.16
C MET A 107 -9.25 -6.29 -7.81
N GLY A 108 -10.37 -7.02 -7.91
CA GLY A 108 -10.38 -8.48 -7.79
C GLY A 108 -9.56 -9.16 -8.89
N SER A 109 -9.66 -8.68 -10.13
CA SER A 109 -8.84 -9.18 -11.25
C SER A 109 -7.34 -8.96 -11.02
N LEU A 110 -6.95 -7.75 -10.57
CA LEU A 110 -5.56 -7.45 -10.25
C LEU A 110 -5.00 -8.35 -9.14
N TYR A 111 -5.73 -8.50 -8.03
CA TYR A 111 -5.36 -9.41 -6.95
C TYR A 111 -5.17 -10.85 -7.47
N SER A 112 -6.12 -11.31 -8.27
CA SER A 112 -6.14 -12.65 -8.87
C SER A 112 -4.90 -12.90 -9.75
N GLN A 113 -4.52 -11.90 -10.56
CA GLN A 113 -3.30 -11.94 -11.37
C GLN A 113 -2.04 -12.02 -10.49
N VAL A 114 -1.86 -11.09 -9.56
CA VAL A 114 -0.67 -11.02 -8.71
C VAL A 114 -0.50 -12.28 -7.85
N SER A 115 -1.61 -12.82 -7.31
CA SER A 115 -1.60 -14.03 -6.49
C SER A 115 -1.11 -15.27 -7.23
N ARG A 116 -1.30 -15.32 -8.55
CA ARG A 116 -0.89 -16.44 -9.42
C ARG A 116 0.50 -16.28 -10.04
N LEU A 117 1.16 -15.14 -9.86
CA LEU A 117 2.50 -14.94 -10.42
C LEU A 117 3.51 -15.80 -9.64
N ALA A 118 3.85 -16.96 -10.22
CA ALA A 118 4.78 -17.93 -9.65
C ALA A 118 6.14 -17.34 -9.19
N PRO A 119 6.74 -16.35 -9.89
CA PRO A 119 7.99 -15.74 -9.43
C PRO A 119 7.88 -14.96 -8.10
N LEU A 120 6.67 -14.61 -7.66
CA LEU A 120 6.47 -13.82 -6.43
C LEU A 120 6.37 -14.74 -5.20
N SER A 121 7.53 -15.01 -4.59
CA SER A 121 7.66 -15.91 -3.44
C SER A 121 7.32 -15.25 -2.09
N SER A 122 7.46 -13.93 -1.96
CA SER A 122 7.25 -13.22 -0.69
C SER A 122 5.99 -12.34 -0.67
N SER A 123 5.35 -12.22 0.50
CA SER A 123 4.23 -11.30 0.72
C SER A 123 4.58 -9.84 0.37
N ARG A 124 5.83 -9.42 0.65
CA ARG A 124 6.31 -8.08 0.31
C ARG A 124 6.36 -7.88 -1.21
N SER A 125 6.91 -8.84 -1.95
CA SER A 125 6.98 -8.77 -3.42
C SER A 125 5.60 -8.76 -4.06
N ARG A 126 4.64 -9.55 -3.54
CA ARG A 126 3.24 -9.51 -3.99
C ARG A 126 2.58 -8.17 -3.70
N PHE A 127 2.80 -7.62 -2.51
CA PHE A 127 2.31 -6.29 -2.17
C PHE A 127 2.87 -5.22 -3.12
N HIS A 128 4.18 -5.22 -3.39
CA HIS A 128 4.79 -4.30 -4.35
C HIS A 128 4.20 -4.45 -5.76
N ALA A 129 4.02 -5.68 -6.24
CA ALA A 129 3.40 -5.95 -7.54
C ALA A 129 1.95 -5.45 -7.61
N PHE A 130 1.20 -5.56 -6.51
CA PHE A 130 -0.15 -5.00 -6.41
C PHE A 130 -0.14 -3.48 -6.50
N ILE A 131 0.75 -2.79 -5.79
CA ILE A 131 0.92 -1.33 -5.92
C ILE A 131 1.24 -0.91 -7.35
N LEU A 132 2.16 -1.62 -8.03
CA LEU A 132 2.45 -1.38 -9.45
C LEU A 132 1.20 -1.53 -10.33
N GLY A 133 0.39 -2.56 -10.08
CA GLY A 133 -0.88 -2.75 -10.79
C GLY A 133 -1.91 -1.66 -10.50
N LEU A 134 -1.99 -1.16 -9.27
CA LEU A 134 -2.85 -0.04 -8.92
C LEU A 134 -2.42 1.26 -9.63
N LEU A 135 -1.12 1.51 -9.76
CA LEU A 135 -0.60 2.65 -10.54
C LEU A 135 -0.96 2.51 -12.02
N ASN A 136 -0.77 1.33 -12.61
CA ASN A 136 -1.13 1.07 -14.01
C ASN A 136 -2.62 1.25 -14.29
N THR A 137 -3.47 0.93 -13.31
CA THR A 137 -4.94 1.06 -13.43
C THR A 137 -5.49 2.36 -12.84
N LYS A 138 -4.66 3.22 -12.25
CA LYS A 138 -5.04 4.47 -11.56
C LYS A 138 -6.07 4.27 -10.45
N GLN A 139 -5.89 3.23 -9.64
CA GLN A 139 -6.82 2.83 -8.58
C GLN A 139 -6.20 2.88 -7.18
N LEU A 140 -5.05 3.52 -7.00
CA LEU A 140 -4.35 3.53 -5.71
C LEU A 140 -5.18 4.23 -4.63
N GLU A 141 -5.73 5.40 -4.96
CA GLU A 141 -6.57 6.21 -4.09
C GLU A 141 -7.88 5.49 -3.75
N LEU A 142 -8.51 4.88 -4.76
CA LEU A 142 -9.74 4.11 -4.58
C LEU A 142 -9.52 2.94 -3.61
N TRP A 143 -8.41 2.21 -3.75
CA TRP A 143 -8.08 1.12 -2.83
C TRP A 143 -7.93 1.61 -1.39
N PHE A 144 -7.28 2.75 -1.16
CA PHE A 144 -7.19 3.33 0.19
C PHE A 144 -8.54 3.78 0.74
N SER A 145 -9.41 4.39 -0.08
CA SER A 145 -10.77 4.76 0.34
C SER A 145 -11.56 3.53 0.80
N SER A 146 -11.53 2.46 0.01
CA SER A 146 -12.22 1.21 0.36
C SER A 146 -11.70 0.58 1.66
N LEU A 147 -10.41 0.73 1.98
CA LEU A 147 -9.87 0.26 3.26
C LEU A 147 -10.39 1.09 4.44
N GLN A 148 -10.52 2.41 4.27
CA GLN A 148 -11.00 3.32 5.32
C GLN A 148 -12.49 3.12 5.60
N GLU A 149 -13.27 2.79 4.58
CA GLU A 149 -14.72 2.56 4.70
C GLU A 149 -15.06 1.20 5.36
N ASP A 150 -14.15 0.22 5.33
CA ASP A 150 -14.37 -1.12 5.91
C ASP A 150 -13.96 -1.18 7.39
N ALA A 151 -14.79 -0.61 8.28
CA ALA A 151 -14.59 -0.64 9.72
C ALA A 151 -14.44 -2.07 10.30
N GLY A 152 -15.07 -3.06 9.67
CA GLY A 152 -14.97 -4.47 10.06
C GLY A 152 -13.56 -5.02 9.79
N LEU A 153 -13.00 -4.75 8.61
CA LEU A 153 -11.63 -5.09 8.27
C LEU A 153 -10.63 -4.36 9.17
N LEU A 154 -10.81 -3.06 9.38
CA LEU A 154 -9.89 -2.26 10.20
C LEU A 154 -9.84 -2.77 11.64
N SER A 155 -10.99 -2.96 12.29
CA SER A 155 -11.06 -3.50 13.64
C SER A 155 -10.52 -4.93 13.74
N LEU A 156 -10.67 -5.74 12.69
CA LEU A 156 -10.15 -7.09 12.62
C LEU A 156 -8.62 -7.10 12.53
N LEU A 157 -8.03 -6.29 11.66
CA LEU A 157 -6.61 -6.38 11.27
C LEU A 157 -5.68 -5.42 12.01
N TYR A 158 -6.16 -4.28 12.48
CA TYR A 158 -5.33 -3.21 13.04
C TYR A 158 -5.56 -3.00 14.53
N LEU A 159 -4.52 -2.53 15.21
CA LEU A 159 -4.60 -1.94 16.54
C LEU A 159 -5.24 -0.55 16.45
N PRO A 160 -5.94 -0.08 17.50
CA PRO A 160 -6.57 1.25 17.50
C PRO A 160 -5.61 2.42 17.27
N THR A 161 -4.30 2.20 17.46
CA THR A 161 -3.24 3.18 17.24
C THR A 161 -2.60 3.10 15.86
N GLY A 162 -3.07 2.20 14.99
CA GLY A 162 -2.60 2.09 13.60
C GLY A 162 -3.09 3.23 12.73
N PHE A 163 -2.33 3.57 11.70
CA PHE A 163 -2.59 4.73 10.84
C PHE A 163 -4.02 4.74 10.30
N PHE A 164 -4.49 3.62 9.75
CA PHE A 164 -5.84 3.50 9.21
C PHE A 164 -6.95 3.47 10.27
N SER A 165 -6.64 3.21 11.53
CA SER A 165 -7.63 3.19 12.63
C SER A 165 -7.78 4.54 13.32
N LEU A 166 -6.93 5.51 12.98
CA LEU A 166 -6.96 6.88 13.52
C LEU A 166 -7.64 7.89 12.59
N ALA A 167 -7.99 7.46 11.37
CA ALA A 167 -8.63 8.28 10.34
C ALA A 167 -10.13 8.44 10.58
#